data_AF-A6WEV2-F1
#
_entry.id   AF-A6WEV2-F1
#
_cell.length_a   1.000
_cell.length_b   1.000
_cell.length_c   1.000
_cell.angle_alpha   90.00
_cell.angle_beta   90.00
_cell.angle_gamma   90.00
#
_symmetry.space_group_name_H-M   'P 1'
#
loop_
_entity.id
_entity.type
_entity.pdbx_description
1 polymer ?
#
loop_
_entity_poly.entity_id
_entity_poly.type
_entity_poly.pdbx_seq_one_letter_code
_entity_poly.pdbx_strand_id
1 'polypeptide(L)'
;MRRRGPGAAPVVAGLLVAALAGLVGPAASAAPRAPGGLPAEVDALAPRYQAPISCAAPQPGTLAVARLIRDAYGPQDVGTARACPVGGPPTSEHHDGRALDWMLDAAVPAEAALAREFTTWLLAPDANGNAAANARRLGVMYVIWDRAVWKAYDPAAGWQPYTGPDPHTDHVHLSLTFSGAARETSWWTGTADPLTGHWIALGGERSVLGGDVGARRTTSSAGVSRRDYRHGSVYASPTTPVREVHGAIAGRYGELGGPAALGVPLTDELRTPRRAGAYNHFQGGSVYWSPATGAHELRGAIRDRWAALGWENGLGFPTTGDRRTPSKPGAYTHFEGGSVYWSPATGAHAVRGALRETWAATGWENGPLGFPVADERPVPGGLRLDFQGGSLTWDATRRTTSISLNH
;
A
#
# COMPACT_ATOMS: atom_id res chain seq x y z
N MET A 1 -66.79 -10.42 -75.97
CA MET A 1 -66.75 -10.24 -74.50
C MET A 1 -66.12 -11.48 -73.86
N ARG A 2 -65.05 -11.26 -73.09
CA ARG A 2 -64.45 -12.08 -72.00
C ARG A 2 -64.29 -13.62 -72.14
N ARG A 3 -63.01 -14.00 -72.33
CA ARG A 3 -62.20 -15.13 -71.82
C ARG A 3 -62.84 -16.16 -70.85
N ARG A 4 -62.46 -17.44 -71.00
CA ARG A 4 -61.52 -18.21 -70.14
C ARG A 4 -61.54 -19.72 -70.46
N GLY A 5 -60.36 -20.35 -70.60
CA GLY A 5 -60.16 -21.80 -70.40
C GLY A 5 -59.56 -22.07 -69.00
N PRO A 6 -58.80 -23.16 -68.79
CA PRO A 6 -59.15 -24.59 -68.72
C PRO A 6 -59.06 -25.13 -67.27
N GLY A 7 -59.53 -26.36 -67.00
CA GLY A 7 -59.42 -27.01 -65.68
C GLY A 7 -58.59 -28.29 -65.72
N ALA A 8 -57.37 -28.22 -65.19
CA ALA A 8 -56.52 -29.38 -64.88
C ALA A 8 -56.29 -29.42 -63.35
N ALA A 9 -56.40 -30.62 -62.77
CA ALA A 9 -56.29 -30.89 -61.34
C ALA A 9 -54.82 -30.78 -60.85
N PRO A 10 -54.56 -30.30 -59.62
CA PRO A 10 -53.20 -30.24 -59.08
C PRO A 10 -52.85 -31.50 -58.29
N VAL A 11 -51.58 -31.90 -58.45
CA VAL A 11 -50.84 -32.85 -57.61
C VAL A 11 -50.43 -32.14 -56.32
N VAL A 12 -50.65 -32.79 -55.17
CA VAL A 12 -50.22 -32.30 -53.86
C VAL A 12 -48.74 -32.62 -53.65
N ALA A 13 -47.89 -31.60 -53.59
CA ALA A 13 -46.50 -31.71 -53.15
C ALA A 13 -46.40 -31.24 -51.69
N GLY A 14 -45.99 -32.14 -50.79
CA GLY A 14 -45.72 -31.82 -49.39
C GLY A 14 -44.43 -31.00 -49.24
N LEU A 15 -44.54 -29.85 -48.58
CA LEU A 15 -43.40 -29.02 -48.17
C LEU A 15 -42.74 -29.62 -46.92
N LEU A 16 -41.50 -30.08 -47.07
CA LEU A 16 -40.55 -30.26 -45.98
C LEU A 16 -40.07 -28.86 -45.52
N VAL A 17 -40.55 -28.42 -44.36
CA VAL A 17 -40.00 -27.24 -43.67
C VAL A 17 -38.74 -27.70 -42.94
N ALA A 18 -37.57 -27.45 -43.53
CA ALA A 18 -36.30 -27.54 -42.83
C ALA A 18 -36.23 -26.39 -41.81
N ALA A 19 -36.29 -26.72 -40.52
CA ALA A 19 -36.03 -25.77 -39.45
C ALA A 19 -34.55 -25.36 -39.53
N LEU A 20 -34.29 -24.13 -39.98
CA LEU A 20 -33.02 -23.47 -39.80
C LEU A 20 -32.81 -23.23 -38.31
N ALA A 21 -32.09 -24.16 -37.66
CA ALA A 21 -31.48 -23.90 -36.38
C ALA A 21 -30.54 -22.70 -36.58
N GLY A 22 -30.95 -21.54 -36.06
CA GLY A 22 -30.07 -20.40 -35.95
C GLY A 22 -28.86 -20.80 -35.12
N LEU A 23 -27.73 -21.01 -35.79
CA LEU A 23 -26.43 -20.98 -35.15
C LEU A 23 -26.30 -19.60 -34.49
N VAL A 24 -26.49 -19.56 -33.18
CA VAL A 24 -26.02 -18.43 -32.37
C VAL A 24 -24.51 -18.46 -32.56
N GLY A 25 -23.99 -17.59 -33.44
CA GLY A 25 -22.56 -17.38 -33.54
C GLY A 25 -21.99 -17.01 -32.17
N PRO A 26 -20.70 -17.27 -31.89
CA PRO A 26 -20.13 -16.81 -30.64
C PRO A 26 -20.36 -15.29 -30.59
N ALA A 27 -20.98 -14.80 -29.51
CA ALA A 27 -20.98 -13.38 -29.24
C ALA A 27 -19.52 -12.93 -29.37
N ALA A 28 -19.26 -12.01 -30.30
CA ALA A 28 -17.90 -11.53 -30.55
C ALA A 28 -17.36 -11.04 -29.21
N SER A 29 -16.47 -11.84 -28.65
CA SER A 29 -15.74 -11.52 -27.45
C SER A 29 -14.99 -10.23 -27.75
N ALA A 30 -15.35 -9.18 -27.02
CA ALA A 30 -14.85 -7.85 -27.25
C ALA A 30 -13.87 -7.56 -26.12
N ALA A 31 -12.59 -7.61 -26.45
CA ALA A 31 -11.51 -7.16 -25.61
C ALA A 31 -11.88 -5.86 -24.86
N PRO A 32 -11.41 -5.67 -23.61
CA PRO A 32 -11.89 -4.58 -22.79
C PRO A 32 -11.78 -3.21 -23.46
N ARG A 33 -12.82 -2.39 -23.27
CA ARG A 33 -12.84 -1.04 -23.83
C ARG A 33 -12.05 -0.09 -22.96
N ALA A 34 -11.05 0.55 -23.54
CA ALA A 34 -10.32 1.62 -22.88
C ALA A 34 -11.22 2.86 -22.68
N PRO A 35 -11.01 3.65 -21.61
CA PRO A 35 -11.64 4.95 -21.46
C PRO A 35 -11.37 5.86 -22.67
N GLY A 36 -12.33 6.69 -23.02
CA GLY A 36 -12.11 7.75 -24.00
C GLY A 36 -11.14 8.81 -23.47
N GLY A 37 -10.34 9.40 -24.35
CA GLY A 37 -9.49 10.55 -24.01
C GLY A 37 -8.22 10.23 -23.22
N LEU A 38 -7.71 8.99 -23.30
CA LEU A 38 -6.40 8.65 -22.73
C LEU A 38 -5.28 9.52 -23.36
N PRO A 39 -4.29 9.96 -22.57
CA PRO A 39 -3.19 10.78 -23.07
C PRO A 39 -2.33 10.03 -24.09
N ALA A 40 -1.60 10.75 -24.94
CA ALA A 40 -0.68 10.13 -25.89
C ALA A 40 0.49 9.42 -25.16
N GLU A 41 0.93 10.00 -24.04
CA GLU A 41 1.88 9.38 -23.13
C GLU A 41 1.30 8.13 -22.46
N VAL A 42 2.17 7.14 -22.24
CA VAL A 42 1.85 5.88 -21.58
C VAL A 42 2.73 5.74 -20.34
N ASP A 43 2.14 5.28 -19.23
CA ASP A 43 2.83 5.02 -17.96
C ASP A 43 4.10 4.19 -18.19
N ALA A 44 5.15 4.40 -17.41
CA ALA A 44 6.32 3.52 -17.50
C ALA A 44 5.95 2.08 -17.13
N LEU A 45 6.65 1.11 -17.72
CA LEU A 45 6.60 -0.27 -17.20
C LEU A 45 7.11 -0.30 -15.76
N ALA A 46 6.65 -1.28 -14.99
CA ALA A 46 7.16 -1.51 -13.64
C ALA A 46 8.70 -1.67 -13.70
N PRO A 47 9.49 -0.86 -12.99
CA PRO A 47 10.95 -0.90 -13.12
C PRO A 47 11.57 -2.11 -12.40
N ARG A 48 10.82 -2.76 -11.51
CA ARG A 48 11.20 -3.95 -10.74
C ARG A 48 9.97 -4.61 -10.15
N TYR A 49 10.15 -5.82 -9.62
CA TYR A 49 9.16 -6.46 -8.76
C TYR A 49 8.93 -5.64 -7.47
N GLN A 50 7.67 -5.49 -7.08
CA GLN A 50 7.21 -4.75 -5.90
C GLN A 50 6.60 -5.74 -4.92
N ALA A 51 7.41 -6.17 -3.95
CA ALA A 51 7.00 -7.11 -2.90
C ALA A 51 5.83 -6.55 -2.07
N PRO A 52 4.95 -7.42 -1.54
CA PRO A 52 3.86 -6.99 -0.67
C PRO A 52 4.40 -6.42 0.64
N ILE A 53 3.77 -5.35 1.13
CA ILE A 53 4.24 -4.60 2.29
C ILE A 53 3.24 -4.53 3.44
N SER A 54 2.00 -4.95 3.23
CA SER A 54 0.95 -4.86 4.24
C SER A 54 -0.13 -5.93 4.05
N CYS A 55 -1.01 -6.00 5.03
CA CYS A 55 -2.27 -6.73 4.94
C CYS A 55 -3.37 -5.71 4.64
N ALA A 56 -4.06 -5.86 3.51
CA ALA A 56 -5.09 -4.93 3.09
C ALA A 56 -6.24 -5.63 2.37
N ALA A 57 -7.41 -4.99 2.41
CA ALA A 57 -8.53 -5.34 1.54
C ALA A 57 -8.13 -5.15 0.06
N PRO A 58 -8.89 -5.74 -0.90
CA PRO A 58 -8.66 -5.51 -2.32
C PRO A 58 -8.58 -4.02 -2.64
N GLN A 59 -7.52 -3.63 -3.35
CA GLN A 59 -7.29 -2.23 -3.69
C GLN A 59 -8.28 -1.76 -4.76
N PRO A 60 -8.63 -0.45 -4.80
CA PRO A 60 -9.63 0.07 -5.73
C PRO A 60 -9.34 -0.24 -7.21
N GLY A 61 -8.07 -0.21 -7.63
CA GLY A 61 -7.62 -0.54 -8.98
C GLY A 61 -7.79 -2.02 -9.29
N THR A 62 -7.42 -2.90 -8.36
CA THR A 62 -7.63 -4.35 -8.49
C THR A 62 -9.10 -4.70 -8.66
N LEU A 63 -9.99 -4.12 -7.85
CA LEU A 63 -11.44 -4.27 -8.00
C LEU A 63 -11.95 -3.71 -9.34
N ALA A 64 -11.33 -2.65 -9.85
CA ALA A 64 -11.71 -2.07 -11.15
C ALA A 64 -11.27 -2.96 -12.31
N VAL A 65 -10.10 -3.59 -12.27
CA VAL A 65 -9.67 -4.57 -13.28
C VAL A 65 -10.57 -5.80 -13.26
N ALA A 66 -10.93 -6.30 -12.08
CA ALA A 66 -11.90 -7.40 -11.96
C ALA A 66 -13.27 -7.03 -12.56
N ARG A 67 -13.71 -5.78 -12.39
CA ARG A 67 -14.93 -5.27 -13.05
C ARG A 67 -14.76 -5.16 -14.56
N LEU A 68 -13.62 -4.65 -15.03
CA LEU A 68 -13.30 -4.51 -16.45
C LEU A 68 -13.38 -5.87 -17.18
N ILE A 69 -12.88 -6.94 -16.55
CA ILE A 69 -12.98 -8.32 -17.06
C ILE A 69 -14.45 -8.73 -17.17
N ARG A 70 -15.25 -8.53 -16.11
CA ARG A 70 -16.68 -8.88 -16.12
C ARG A 70 -17.50 -8.08 -17.13
N ASP A 71 -17.17 -6.81 -17.32
CA ASP A 71 -17.88 -5.95 -18.28
C ASP A 71 -17.57 -6.37 -19.73
N ALA A 72 -16.36 -6.89 -20.00
CA ALA A 72 -15.93 -7.34 -21.32
C ALA A 72 -16.42 -8.77 -21.66
N TYR A 73 -16.34 -9.68 -20.69
CA TYR A 73 -16.53 -11.12 -20.92
C TYR A 73 -17.77 -11.70 -20.21
N GLY A 74 -18.65 -10.86 -19.68
CA GLY A 74 -19.86 -11.27 -18.95
C GLY A 74 -19.58 -11.73 -17.51
N PRO A 75 -20.49 -12.48 -16.88
CA PRO A 75 -20.26 -13.01 -15.53
C PRO A 75 -18.99 -13.88 -15.50
N GLN A 76 -17.98 -13.43 -14.76
CA GLN A 76 -16.69 -14.10 -14.60
C GLN A 76 -16.37 -14.23 -13.11
N ASP A 77 -15.77 -15.35 -12.71
CA ASP A 77 -15.26 -15.55 -11.35
C ASP A 77 -13.85 -14.96 -11.22
N VAL A 78 -13.72 -13.93 -10.39
CA VAL A 78 -12.47 -13.19 -10.22
C VAL A 78 -12.20 -12.98 -8.73
N GLY A 79 -11.32 -13.82 -8.19
CA GLY A 79 -10.78 -13.69 -6.84
C GLY A 79 -9.83 -12.50 -6.74
N THR A 80 -9.74 -11.87 -5.57
CA THR A 80 -8.88 -10.68 -5.36
C THR A 80 -8.00 -10.79 -4.12
N ALA A 81 -8.48 -10.47 -2.92
CA ALA A 81 -7.65 -10.59 -1.72
C ALA A 81 -7.63 -12.01 -1.16
N ARG A 82 -6.53 -12.36 -0.48
CA ARG A 82 -6.40 -13.56 0.36
C ARG A 82 -6.18 -13.14 1.82
N ALA A 83 -6.57 -14.00 2.76
CA ALA A 83 -6.31 -13.76 4.17
C ALA A 83 -4.81 -13.66 4.43
N CYS A 84 -4.41 -12.75 5.31
CA CYS A 84 -3.00 -12.60 5.65
C CYS A 84 -2.47 -13.77 6.50
N PRO A 85 -1.17 -14.09 6.38
CA PRO A 85 -0.53 -15.06 7.26
C PRO A 85 -0.65 -14.67 8.73
N VAL A 86 -0.97 -15.64 9.59
CA VAL A 86 -0.91 -15.44 11.04
C VAL A 86 0.56 -15.47 11.47
N GLY A 87 1.04 -14.38 12.09
CA GLY A 87 2.36 -14.34 12.71
C GLY A 87 3.55 -14.26 11.75
N GLY A 88 3.34 -13.86 10.49
CA GLY A 88 4.41 -13.68 9.50
C GLY A 88 4.14 -12.51 8.54
N PRO A 89 5.16 -12.04 7.81
CA PRO A 89 4.98 -10.97 6.82
C PRO A 89 4.11 -11.45 5.64
N PRO A 90 3.45 -10.54 4.91
CA PRO A 90 2.76 -10.91 3.69
C PRO A 90 3.75 -11.43 2.65
N THR A 91 3.41 -12.54 1.99
CA THR A 91 4.27 -13.19 0.96
C THR A 91 3.68 -13.18 -0.45
N SER A 92 2.50 -12.61 -0.64
CA SER A 92 1.80 -12.53 -1.93
C SER A 92 1.11 -11.18 -2.08
N GLU A 93 1.02 -10.67 -3.31
CA GLU A 93 0.23 -9.49 -3.66
C GLU A 93 -1.28 -9.65 -3.42
N HIS A 94 -1.77 -10.88 -3.20
CA HIS A 94 -3.13 -11.06 -2.71
C HIS A 94 -3.32 -10.58 -1.27
N HIS A 95 -2.24 -10.57 -0.46
CA HIS A 95 -2.30 -10.15 0.94
C HIS A 95 -2.41 -8.62 1.09
N ASP A 96 -1.77 -7.86 0.20
CA ASP A 96 -1.86 -6.39 0.17
C ASP A 96 -2.93 -5.87 -0.81
N GLY A 97 -3.71 -6.79 -1.36
CA GLY A 97 -4.90 -6.52 -2.17
C GLY A 97 -4.63 -6.10 -3.61
N ARG A 98 -3.41 -6.30 -4.12
CA ARG A 98 -2.99 -5.87 -5.47
C ARG A 98 -3.14 -6.93 -6.56
N ALA A 99 -3.34 -8.18 -6.20
CA ALA A 99 -3.52 -9.27 -7.15
C ALA A 99 -4.98 -9.69 -7.36
N LEU A 100 -5.23 -10.33 -8.50
CA LEU A 100 -6.47 -11.03 -8.80
C LEU A 100 -6.19 -12.35 -9.52
N ASP A 101 -7.10 -13.30 -9.33
CA ASP A 101 -7.12 -14.59 -10.02
C ASP A 101 -8.45 -14.68 -10.78
N TRP A 102 -8.38 -14.73 -12.11
CA TRP A 102 -9.55 -14.94 -12.96
C TRP A 102 -9.63 -16.42 -13.33
N MET A 103 -10.64 -17.11 -12.78
CA MET A 103 -10.78 -18.57 -12.91
C MET A 103 -11.17 -18.94 -14.34
N LEU A 104 -10.24 -19.61 -15.02
CA LEU A 104 -10.35 -20.09 -16.40
C LEU A 104 -9.48 -21.35 -16.53
N ASP A 105 -10.02 -22.42 -17.10
CA ASP A 105 -9.30 -23.67 -17.34
C ASP A 105 -8.64 -23.66 -18.73
N ALA A 106 -7.31 -23.74 -18.75
CA ALA A 106 -6.51 -23.78 -19.97
C ALA A 106 -6.80 -25.00 -20.85
N ALA A 107 -7.32 -26.09 -20.27
CA ALA A 107 -7.73 -27.28 -21.01
C ALA A 107 -9.07 -27.09 -21.73
N VAL A 108 -9.87 -26.07 -21.36
CA VAL A 108 -11.14 -25.73 -22.01
C VAL A 108 -10.88 -24.73 -23.13
N PRO A 109 -11.05 -25.09 -24.43
CA PRO A 109 -10.65 -24.23 -25.55
C PRO A 109 -11.30 -22.85 -25.56
N ALA A 110 -12.56 -22.76 -25.10
CA ALA A 110 -13.31 -21.50 -25.02
C ALA A 110 -12.74 -20.55 -23.95
N GLU A 111 -12.43 -21.07 -22.75
CA GLU A 111 -11.86 -20.28 -21.65
C GLU A 111 -10.42 -19.86 -21.96
N ALA A 112 -9.62 -20.78 -22.53
CA ALA A 112 -8.30 -20.46 -23.02
C ALA A 112 -8.32 -19.39 -24.14
N ALA A 113 -9.39 -19.32 -24.94
CA ALA A 113 -9.55 -18.25 -25.94
C ALA A 113 -9.80 -16.88 -25.29
N LEU A 114 -10.59 -16.82 -24.21
CA LEU A 114 -10.78 -15.58 -23.44
C LEU A 114 -9.47 -15.09 -22.82
N ALA A 115 -8.70 -15.98 -22.19
CA ALA A 115 -7.39 -15.65 -21.62
C ALA A 115 -6.42 -15.13 -22.69
N ARG A 116 -6.35 -15.77 -23.86
CA ARG A 116 -5.51 -15.34 -24.98
C ARG A 116 -5.93 -13.98 -25.55
N GLU A 117 -7.22 -13.75 -25.70
CA GLU A 117 -7.73 -12.48 -26.20
C GLU A 117 -7.41 -11.34 -25.21
N PHE A 118 -7.71 -11.55 -23.93
CA PHE A 118 -7.43 -10.57 -22.89
C PHE A 118 -5.94 -10.24 -22.82
N THR A 119 -5.07 -11.26 -22.78
CA THR A 119 -3.62 -11.04 -22.71
C THR A 119 -3.04 -10.42 -23.98
N THR A 120 -3.59 -10.75 -25.15
CA THR A 120 -3.20 -10.11 -26.42
C THR A 120 -3.59 -8.64 -26.43
N TRP A 121 -4.82 -8.32 -26.03
CA TRP A 121 -5.27 -6.93 -25.89
C TRP A 121 -4.46 -6.15 -24.84
N LEU A 122 -4.15 -6.79 -23.71
CA LEU A 122 -3.43 -6.19 -22.61
C LEU A 122 -2.00 -5.81 -23.02
N LEU A 123 -1.36 -6.65 -23.83
CA LEU A 123 0.05 -6.52 -24.25
C LEU A 123 0.22 -5.92 -25.64
N ALA A 124 -0.86 -5.64 -26.37
CA ALA A 124 -0.82 -5.03 -27.70
C ALA A 124 -0.15 -3.65 -27.68
N PRO A 125 0.56 -3.27 -28.76
CA PRO A 125 0.96 -1.89 -28.95
C PRO A 125 -0.26 -0.99 -29.17
N ASP A 126 -0.19 0.25 -28.70
CA ASP A 126 -1.20 1.25 -29.07
C ASP A 126 -0.97 1.80 -30.49
N ALA A 127 -1.85 2.71 -30.93
CA ALA A 127 -1.77 3.35 -32.25
C ALA A 127 -0.47 4.17 -32.46
N ASN A 128 0.22 4.53 -31.39
CA ASN A 128 1.50 5.24 -31.43
C ASN A 128 2.71 4.28 -31.37
N GLY A 129 2.47 2.97 -31.38
CA GLY A 129 3.50 1.95 -31.32
C GLY A 129 4.05 1.67 -29.91
N ASN A 130 3.42 2.21 -28.86
CA ASN A 130 3.86 1.93 -27.49
C ASN A 130 3.52 0.48 -27.13
N ALA A 131 4.54 -0.37 -26.97
CA ALA A 131 4.35 -1.76 -26.56
C ALA A 131 3.65 -1.88 -25.19
N ALA A 132 2.84 -2.94 -25.05
CA ALA A 132 2.11 -3.28 -23.83
C ALA A 132 1.33 -2.11 -23.22
N ALA A 133 0.68 -1.31 -24.08
CA ALA A 133 0.09 -0.04 -23.67
C ALA A 133 -0.97 -0.22 -22.57
N ASN A 134 -1.89 -1.17 -22.74
CA ASN A 134 -2.95 -1.40 -21.74
C ASN A 134 -2.40 -1.95 -20.42
N ALA A 135 -1.41 -2.85 -20.46
CA ALA A 135 -0.71 -3.32 -19.25
C ALA A 135 -0.09 -2.15 -18.48
N ARG A 136 0.62 -1.26 -19.18
CA ARG A 136 1.26 -0.07 -18.59
C ARG A 136 0.20 0.86 -18.00
N ARG A 137 -0.86 1.17 -18.75
CA ARG A 137 -1.93 2.08 -18.31
C ARG A 137 -2.72 1.54 -17.13
N LEU A 138 -2.98 0.23 -17.06
CA LEU A 138 -3.62 -0.41 -15.90
C LEU A 138 -2.66 -0.58 -14.71
N GLY A 139 -1.36 -0.39 -14.94
CA GLY A 139 -0.31 -0.57 -13.95
C GLY A 139 -0.06 -2.04 -13.61
N VAL A 140 -0.11 -2.94 -14.60
CA VAL A 140 0.20 -4.37 -14.45
C VAL A 140 1.70 -4.56 -14.18
N MET A 141 2.02 -5.34 -13.15
CA MET A 141 3.38 -5.71 -12.78
C MET A 141 3.80 -7.04 -13.43
N TYR A 142 2.93 -8.04 -13.40
CA TYR A 142 3.12 -9.30 -14.11
C TYR A 142 1.78 -10.03 -14.32
N VAL A 143 1.77 -10.96 -15.28
CA VAL A 143 0.65 -11.87 -15.56
C VAL A 143 1.19 -13.29 -15.66
N ILE A 144 0.50 -14.26 -15.07
CA ILE A 144 0.80 -15.69 -15.20
C ILE A 144 -0.43 -16.39 -15.79
N TRP A 145 -0.21 -17.23 -16.80
CA TRP A 145 -1.24 -18.05 -17.42
C TRP A 145 -0.61 -19.29 -18.06
N ASP A 146 -1.18 -20.47 -17.81
CA ASP A 146 -0.78 -21.75 -18.39
C ASP A 146 0.74 -21.98 -18.41
N ARG A 147 1.33 -22.00 -17.21
CA ARG A 147 2.78 -22.20 -17.00
C ARG A 147 3.67 -21.19 -17.74
N ALA A 148 3.14 -20.01 -18.06
CA ALA A 148 3.91 -18.91 -18.64
C ALA A 148 3.72 -17.65 -17.82
N VAL A 149 4.76 -16.81 -17.75
CA VAL A 149 4.73 -15.51 -17.07
C VAL A 149 5.23 -14.41 -18.00
N TRP A 150 4.51 -13.30 -18.03
CA TRP A 150 4.97 -12.04 -18.60
C TRP A 150 5.24 -11.04 -17.46
N LYS A 151 6.40 -10.38 -17.50
CA LYS A 151 6.86 -9.46 -16.44
C LYS A 151 7.08 -8.07 -17.01
N ALA A 152 6.39 -7.07 -16.48
CA ALA A 152 6.59 -5.68 -16.90
C ALA A 152 8.02 -5.19 -16.61
N TYR A 153 8.66 -5.73 -15.58
CA TYR A 153 10.03 -5.41 -15.18
C TYR A 153 11.12 -6.22 -15.91
N ASP A 154 10.73 -7.02 -16.90
CA ASP A 154 11.64 -7.75 -17.80
C ASP A 154 11.04 -7.84 -19.22
N PRO A 155 10.74 -6.69 -19.85
CA PRO A 155 9.90 -6.67 -21.04
C PRO A 155 10.56 -7.28 -22.28
N ALA A 156 11.90 -7.26 -22.35
CA ALA A 156 12.66 -7.81 -23.46
C ALA A 156 12.58 -9.35 -23.52
N ALA A 157 12.34 -10.00 -22.38
CA ALA A 157 12.18 -11.45 -22.32
C ALA A 157 10.84 -11.93 -22.89
N GLY A 158 9.82 -11.06 -22.97
CA GLY A 158 8.47 -11.48 -23.37
C GLY A 158 7.87 -12.50 -22.42
N TRP A 159 7.07 -13.43 -22.94
CA TRP A 159 6.55 -14.56 -22.18
C TRP A 159 7.66 -15.58 -21.90
N GLN A 160 7.77 -15.98 -20.65
CA GLN A 160 8.78 -16.93 -20.17
C GLN A 160 8.10 -18.14 -19.53
N PRO A 161 8.71 -19.34 -19.53
CA PRO A 161 8.23 -20.47 -18.74
C PRO A 161 8.12 -20.10 -17.26
N TYR A 162 7.01 -20.48 -16.63
CA TYR A 162 6.76 -20.33 -15.21
C TYR A 162 6.90 -21.69 -14.52
N THR A 163 7.75 -21.74 -13.49
CA THR A 163 8.10 -22.96 -12.74
C THR A 163 7.75 -22.87 -11.26
N GLY A 164 6.88 -21.92 -10.89
CA GLY A 164 6.41 -21.80 -9.52
C GLY A 164 5.46 -22.94 -9.11
N PRO A 165 5.08 -23.00 -7.82
CA PRO A 165 4.37 -24.13 -7.25
C PRO A 165 2.96 -24.33 -7.81
N ASP A 166 2.30 -23.25 -8.19
CA ASP A 166 1.00 -23.28 -8.87
C ASP A 166 1.23 -23.13 -10.37
N PRO A 167 0.86 -24.09 -11.23
CA PRO A 167 1.11 -23.98 -12.66
C PRO A 167 0.19 -22.96 -13.38
N HIS A 168 -0.80 -22.37 -12.70
CA HIS A 168 -1.76 -21.40 -13.25
C HIS A 168 -2.48 -21.91 -14.49
N THR A 169 -2.85 -23.19 -14.49
CA THR A 169 -3.61 -23.84 -15.57
C THR A 169 -5.12 -23.69 -15.41
N ASP A 170 -5.57 -23.30 -14.23
CA ASP A 170 -6.97 -23.15 -13.83
C ASP A 170 -7.36 -21.70 -13.52
N HIS A 171 -6.43 -20.75 -13.67
CA HIS A 171 -6.70 -19.32 -13.56
C HIS A 171 -5.63 -18.45 -14.22
N VAL A 172 -6.04 -17.26 -14.69
CA VAL A 172 -5.12 -16.16 -15.04
C VAL A 172 -4.83 -15.39 -13.76
N HIS A 173 -3.57 -15.36 -13.33
CA HIS A 173 -3.13 -14.51 -12.24
C HIS A 173 -2.59 -13.18 -12.78
N LEU A 174 -3.05 -12.06 -12.21
CA LEU A 174 -2.59 -10.73 -12.57
C LEU A 174 -2.27 -9.93 -11.30
N SER A 175 -1.04 -9.43 -11.23
CA SER A 175 -0.57 -8.58 -10.14
C SER A 175 -0.35 -7.15 -10.61
N LEU A 176 -0.88 -6.17 -9.88
CA LEU A 176 -0.71 -4.75 -10.16
C LEU A 176 0.47 -4.15 -9.39
N THR A 177 1.09 -3.13 -9.97
CA THR A 177 1.95 -2.18 -9.26
C THR A 177 1.15 -1.41 -8.20
N PHE A 178 1.82 -0.79 -7.23
CA PHE A 178 1.15 0.06 -6.25
C PHE A 178 0.30 1.16 -6.90
N SER A 179 0.81 1.84 -7.93
CA SER A 179 0.06 2.90 -8.61
C SER A 179 -1.11 2.37 -9.43
N GLY A 180 -0.97 1.21 -10.09
CA GLY A 180 -2.09 0.56 -10.77
C GLY A 180 -3.21 0.20 -9.79
N ALA A 181 -2.84 -0.43 -8.67
CA ALA A 181 -3.77 -0.81 -7.62
C ALA A 181 -4.43 0.38 -6.91
N ALA A 182 -3.74 1.51 -6.78
CA ALA A 182 -4.26 2.74 -6.18
C ALA A 182 -5.06 3.63 -7.15
N ARG A 183 -5.19 3.24 -8.43
CA ARG A 183 -5.79 4.04 -9.50
C ARG A 183 -5.07 5.37 -9.79
N GLU A 184 -3.74 5.33 -9.80
CA GLU A 184 -2.91 6.53 -10.01
C GLU A 184 -2.33 6.60 -11.43
N THR A 185 -2.45 5.54 -12.22
CA THR A 185 -1.94 5.49 -13.60
C THR A 185 -2.84 6.24 -14.59
N SER A 186 -2.34 6.44 -15.81
CA SER A 186 -3.05 7.23 -16.84
C SER A 186 -4.42 6.70 -17.22
N TRP A 187 -4.68 5.40 -17.02
CA TRP A 187 -6.02 4.82 -17.20
C TRP A 187 -7.08 5.49 -16.35
N TRP A 188 -6.70 5.94 -15.15
CA TRP A 188 -7.61 6.47 -14.14
C TRP A 188 -7.52 7.99 -14.03
N THR A 189 -6.31 8.52 -14.17
CA THR A 189 -6.00 9.92 -13.87
C THR A 189 -5.78 10.78 -15.10
N GLY A 190 -5.68 10.16 -16.29
CA GLY A 190 -5.36 10.87 -17.54
C GLY A 190 -3.92 11.39 -17.62
N THR A 191 -3.03 10.96 -16.71
CA THR A 191 -1.59 11.31 -16.74
C THR A 191 -0.72 10.09 -16.53
N ALA A 192 0.37 9.99 -17.28
CA ALA A 192 1.35 8.92 -17.18
C ALA A 192 2.41 9.17 -16.08
N ASP A 193 2.36 10.31 -15.40
CA ASP A 193 3.25 10.61 -14.27
C ASP A 193 2.58 10.20 -12.95
N PRO A 194 3.07 9.16 -12.27
CA PRO A 194 2.39 8.62 -11.08
C PRO A 194 2.37 9.60 -9.90
N LEU A 195 3.32 10.54 -9.80
CA LEU A 195 3.27 11.59 -8.77
C LEU A 195 2.10 12.54 -9.01
N THR A 196 1.90 12.95 -10.27
CA THR A 196 0.73 13.75 -10.67
C THR A 196 -0.56 12.95 -10.53
N GLY A 197 -0.55 11.68 -10.91
CA GLY A 197 -1.68 10.79 -10.78
C GLY A 197 -2.17 10.66 -9.34
N HIS A 198 -1.24 10.53 -8.39
CA HIS A 198 -1.55 10.53 -6.96
C HIS A 198 -2.20 11.85 -6.50
N TRP A 199 -1.65 13.01 -6.90
CA TRP A 199 -2.26 14.32 -6.61
C TRP A 199 -3.67 14.46 -7.20
N ILE A 200 -3.92 13.98 -8.43
CA ILE A 200 -5.26 13.95 -9.04
C ILE A 200 -6.20 13.05 -8.24
N ALA A 201 -5.73 11.86 -7.84
CA ALA A 201 -6.51 10.93 -7.04
C ALA A 201 -6.92 11.51 -5.66
N LEU A 202 -6.10 12.38 -5.09
CA LEU A 202 -6.42 13.14 -3.87
C LEU A 202 -7.40 14.32 -4.09
N GLY A 203 -7.77 14.63 -5.33
CA GLY A 203 -8.69 15.71 -5.67
C GLY A 203 -8.05 16.95 -6.32
N GLY A 204 -6.78 16.84 -6.74
CA GLY A 204 -6.08 17.89 -7.49
C GLY A 204 -5.93 19.18 -6.68
N GLU A 205 -6.26 20.32 -7.27
CA GLU A 205 -6.13 21.64 -6.61
C GLU A 205 -6.95 21.78 -5.32
N ARG A 206 -8.01 20.97 -5.18
CA ARG A 206 -8.87 20.94 -3.99
C ARG A 206 -8.38 19.98 -2.91
N SER A 207 -7.29 19.25 -3.18
CA SER A 207 -6.68 18.35 -2.21
C SER A 207 -5.94 19.10 -1.11
N VAL A 208 -5.51 18.37 -0.08
CA VAL A 208 -4.66 18.86 1.01
C VAL A 208 -3.32 19.45 0.53
N LEU A 209 -2.85 19.05 -0.65
CA LEU A 209 -1.60 19.53 -1.25
C LEU A 209 -1.76 20.89 -1.95
N GLY A 210 -2.99 21.27 -2.30
CA GLY A 210 -3.29 22.49 -3.05
C GLY A 210 -2.78 22.46 -4.50
N GLY A 211 -2.63 23.64 -5.09
CA GLY A 211 -2.22 23.80 -6.49
C GLY A 211 -0.77 23.40 -6.76
N ASP A 212 -0.51 23.05 -8.02
CA ASP A 212 0.84 22.88 -8.54
C ASP A 212 1.60 24.21 -8.53
N VAL A 213 2.82 24.20 -8.03
CA VAL A 213 3.70 25.38 -7.97
C VAL A 213 4.68 25.43 -9.14
N GLY A 214 4.53 24.55 -10.13
CA GLY A 214 5.39 24.47 -11.31
C GLY A 214 6.79 23.92 -11.00
N ALA A 215 6.97 23.32 -9.82
CA ALA A 215 8.24 22.75 -9.42
C ALA A 215 8.58 21.55 -10.30
N ARG A 216 9.80 21.54 -10.85
CA ARG A 216 10.29 20.43 -11.65
C ARG A 216 10.39 19.18 -10.78
N ARG A 217 9.89 18.04 -11.29
CA ARG A 217 10.13 16.73 -10.69
C ARG A 217 11.63 16.51 -10.50
N THR A 218 12.03 16.17 -9.28
CA THR A 218 13.40 15.75 -8.98
C THR A 218 13.44 14.23 -8.89
N THR A 219 14.57 13.63 -9.28
CA THR A 219 14.82 12.19 -9.11
C THR A 219 16.25 11.98 -8.65
N SER A 220 16.44 11.28 -7.54
CA SER A 220 17.76 10.94 -7.01
C SER A 220 18.39 9.77 -7.77
N SER A 221 19.70 9.55 -7.59
CA SER A 221 20.41 8.38 -8.13
C SER A 221 19.84 7.05 -7.63
N ALA A 222 19.21 7.03 -6.45
CA ALA A 222 18.52 5.87 -5.89
C ALA A 222 17.11 5.65 -6.49
N GLY A 223 16.69 6.48 -7.45
CA GLY A 223 15.39 6.39 -8.12
C GLY A 223 14.22 6.97 -7.31
N VAL A 224 14.49 7.71 -6.23
CA VAL A 224 13.44 8.41 -5.47
C VAL A 224 13.05 9.66 -6.24
N SER A 225 11.79 9.76 -6.64
CA SER A 225 11.23 10.94 -7.27
C SER A 225 10.41 11.77 -6.29
N ARG A 226 10.44 13.09 -6.45
CA ARG A 226 9.64 14.04 -5.68
C ARG A 226 9.05 15.11 -6.60
N ARG A 227 7.81 15.51 -6.31
CA ARG A 227 7.15 16.69 -6.88
C ARG A 227 6.54 17.53 -5.77
N ASP A 228 6.68 18.84 -5.88
CA ASP A 228 6.21 19.79 -4.89
C ASP A 228 4.91 20.47 -5.33
N TYR A 229 4.04 20.66 -4.35
CA TYR A 229 2.77 21.36 -4.45
C TYR A 229 2.73 22.46 -3.38
N ARG A 230 1.68 23.28 -3.40
CA ARG A 230 1.58 24.46 -2.53
C ARG A 230 1.73 24.15 -1.03
N HIS A 231 1.21 23.01 -0.57
CA HIS A 231 1.14 22.68 0.86
C HIS A 231 1.85 21.39 1.25
N GLY A 232 2.55 20.75 0.31
CA GLY A 232 3.24 19.49 0.56
C GLY A 232 3.93 18.94 -0.69
N SER A 233 4.36 17.70 -0.59
CA SER A 233 5.12 17.02 -1.65
C SER A 233 4.65 15.59 -1.82
N VAL A 234 4.66 15.10 -3.05
CA VAL A 234 4.42 13.69 -3.37
C VAL A 234 5.76 13.02 -3.69
N TYR A 235 5.97 11.84 -3.11
CA TYR A 235 7.17 11.03 -3.27
C TYR A 235 6.85 9.69 -3.91
N ALA A 236 7.75 9.21 -4.74
CA ALA A 236 7.71 7.85 -5.28
C ALA A 236 9.07 7.19 -5.12
N SER A 237 9.07 5.88 -4.88
CA SER A 237 10.25 5.04 -5.06
C SER A 237 9.91 3.84 -5.91
N PRO A 238 10.89 3.16 -6.52
CA PRO A 238 10.57 2.02 -7.36
C PRO A 238 10.15 0.76 -6.56
N THR A 239 10.14 0.77 -5.22
CA THR A 239 9.73 -0.38 -4.35
C THR A 239 8.61 -0.05 -3.37
N THR A 240 8.17 1.20 -3.30
CA THR A 240 7.14 1.61 -2.34
C THR A 240 6.00 2.32 -3.08
N PRO A 241 4.82 2.39 -2.47
CA PRO A 241 3.74 3.20 -3.03
C PRO A 241 4.13 4.67 -3.18
N VAL A 242 3.43 5.37 -4.07
CA VAL A 242 3.48 6.83 -4.15
C VAL A 242 2.70 7.40 -2.98
N ARG A 243 3.32 8.29 -2.21
CA ARG A 243 2.72 8.85 -1.00
C ARG A 243 3.06 10.31 -0.82
N GLU A 244 2.16 11.03 -0.17
CA GLU A 244 2.31 12.45 0.11
C GLU A 244 2.75 12.74 1.55
N VAL A 245 3.39 13.90 1.73
CA VAL A 245 3.64 14.50 3.04
C VAL A 245 3.29 15.98 2.95
N HIS A 246 2.50 16.50 3.90
CA HIS A 246 2.08 17.90 3.92
C HIS A 246 2.14 18.54 5.31
N GLY A 247 1.77 19.81 5.38
CA GLY A 247 1.57 20.52 6.64
C GLY A 247 2.79 20.53 7.59
N ALA A 248 2.52 20.42 8.88
CA ALA A 248 3.55 20.45 9.92
C ALA A 248 4.48 19.22 9.87
N ILE A 249 3.97 18.08 9.41
CA ILE A 249 4.77 16.87 9.25
C ILE A 249 5.78 17.05 8.12
N ALA A 250 5.39 17.65 6.99
CA ALA A 250 6.31 17.99 5.91
C ALA A 250 7.40 18.95 6.37
N GLY A 251 7.05 19.95 7.19
CA GLY A 251 8.01 20.87 7.81
C GLY A 251 9.07 20.10 8.61
N ARG A 252 8.64 19.26 9.56
CA ARG A 252 9.57 18.47 10.38
C ARG A 252 10.40 17.48 9.55
N TYR A 253 9.78 16.81 8.59
CA TYR A 253 10.46 15.88 7.70
C TYR A 253 11.54 16.58 6.87
N GLY A 254 11.26 17.79 6.38
CA GLY A 254 12.23 18.65 5.69
C GLY A 254 13.41 19.07 6.57
N GLU A 255 13.15 19.53 7.80
CA GLU A 255 14.19 19.90 8.78
C GLU A 255 15.16 18.77 9.09
N LEU A 256 14.66 17.53 9.09
CA LEU A 256 15.47 16.33 9.32
C LEU A 256 16.35 15.96 8.12
N GLY A 257 16.12 16.54 6.95
CA GLY A 257 16.80 16.19 5.69
C GLY A 257 15.98 15.30 4.75
N GLY A 258 14.68 15.14 5.00
CA GLY A 258 13.74 14.47 4.09
C GLY A 258 14.10 13.00 3.83
N PRO A 259 14.06 12.54 2.56
CA PRO A 259 14.33 11.15 2.21
C PRO A 259 15.69 10.63 2.67
N ALA A 260 16.70 11.50 2.81
CA ALA A 260 18.02 11.09 3.29
C ALA A 260 18.01 10.67 4.77
N ALA A 261 17.04 11.14 5.56
CA ALA A 261 17.01 10.93 7.01
C ALA A 261 15.98 9.89 7.46
N LEU A 262 14.80 9.83 6.82
CA LEU A 262 13.75 8.86 7.17
C LEU A 262 13.36 7.94 6.01
N GLY A 263 13.98 8.07 4.83
CA GLY A 263 13.50 7.40 3.62
C GLY A 263 12.17 7.98 3.14
N VAL A 264 11.58 7.37 2.11
CA VAL A 264 10.30 7.85 1.55
C VAL A 264 9.10 7.53 2.45
N PRO A 265 8.00 8.31 2.37
CA PRO A 265 6.75 7.98 3.03
C PRO A 265 6.17 6.64 2.56
N LEU A 266 5.58 5.88 3.48
CA LEU A 266 4.87 4.62 3.28
C LEU A 266 3.35 4.80 3.38
N THR A 267 2.91 5.88 4.02
CA THR A 267 1.53 6.34 4.08
C THR A 267 1.43 7.77 3.62
N ASP A 268 0.25 8.17 3.16
CA ASP A 268 -0.13 9.57 3.10
C ASP A 268 -0.25 10.08 4.54
N GLU A 269 -0.46 11.38 4.72
CA GLU A 269 -0.74 11.89 6.05
C GLU A 269 -2.13 11.40 6.49
N LEU A 270 -2.14 10.56 7.52
CA LEU A 270 -3.35 9.96 8.06
C LEU A 270 -3.71 10.62 9.39
N ARG A 271 -5.00 10.81 9.63
CA ARG A 271 -5.50 11.25 10.92
C ARG A 271 -5.35 10.13 11.95
N THR A 272 -4.99 10.49 13.17
CA THR A 272 -5.01 9.54 14.29
C THR A 272 -6.46 9.15 14.64
N PRO A 273 -6.76 7.87 14.95
CA PRO A 273 -8.15 7.40 14.99
C PRO A 273 -9.01 7.95 16.14
N ARG A 274 -8.41 8.25 17.30
CA ARG A 274 -9.15 8.59 18.54
C ARG A 274 -8.81 9.95 19.13
N ARG A 275 -7.69 10.54 18.72
CA ARG A 275 -7.20 11.82 19.21
C ARG A 275 -6.98 12.76 18.04
N ALA A 276 -7.07 14.07 18.27
CA ALA A 276 -6.79 15.05 17.23
C ALA A 276 -5.28 15.09 16.94
N GLY A 277 -4.91 14.62 15.76
CA GLY A 277 -3.52 14.56 15.30
C GLY A 277 -3.44 13.90 13.94
N ALA A 278 -2.22 13.84 13.43
CA ALA A 278 -1.90 13.26 12.14
C ALA A 278 -0.54 12.56 12.19
N TYR A 279 -0.28 11.67 11.24
CA TYR A 279 1.01 11.00 11.12
C TYR A 279 1.31 10.58 9.68
N ASN A 280 2.61 10.48 9.38
CA ASN A 280 3.13 9.68 8.27
C ASN A 280 4.06 8.61 8.83
N HIS A 281 3.95 7.40 8.28
CA HIS A 281 5.01 6.39 8.40
C HIS A 281 5.99 6.53 7.24
N PHE A 282 7.28 6.36 7.53
CA PHE A 282 8.38 6.39 6.59
C PHE A 282 9.19 5.08 6.70
N GLN A 283 10.03 4.79 5.71
CA GLN A 283 10.88 3.60 5.75
C GLN A 283 11.74 3.50 7.01
N GLY A 284 12.25 4.63 7.51
CA GLY A 284 13.14 4.71 8.67
C GLY A 284 12.50 5.19 9.97
N GLY A 285 11.18 5.37 10.02
CA GLY A 285 10.52 5.87 11.23
C GLY A 285 9.12 6.40 11.01
N SER A 286 8.70 7.32 11.87
CA SER A 286 7.40 8.00 11.75
C SER A 286 7.50 9.42 12.25
N VAL A 287 6.65 10.28 11.71
CA VAL A 287 6.48 11.63 12.26
C VAL A 287 5.01 11.75 12.65
N TYR A 288 4.78 12.13 13.91
CA TYR A 288 3.45 12.36 14.46
C TYR A 288 3.30 13.83 14.82
N TRP A 289 2.14 14.39 14.53
CA TRP A 289 1.77 15.75 14.87
C TRP A 289 0.51 15.76 15.73
N SER A 290 0.48 16.66 16.72
CA SER A 290 -0.74 17.07 17.41
C SER A 290 -0.78 18.59 17.57
N PRO A 291 -1.97 19.19 17.74
CA PRO A 291 -2.08 20.62 18.03
C PRO A 291 -1.31 21.05 19.29
N ALA A 292 -1.23 20.17 20.30
CA ALA A 292 -0.63 20.48 21.60
C ALA A 292 0.89 20.34 21.59
N THR A 293 1.44 19.40 20.83
CA THR A 293 2.86 19.04 20.90
C THR A 293 3.65 19.41 19.66
N GLY A 294 3.01 19.69 18.53
CA GLY A 294 3.70 19.87 17.25
C GLY A 294 4.15 18.54 16.64
N ALA A 295 4.99 18.60 15.60
CA ALA A 295 5.44 17.44 14.84
C ALA A 295 6.77 16.89 15.36
N HIS A 296 6.82 15.60 15.69
CA HIS A 296 8.02 14.93 16.21
C HIS A 296 8.25 13.58 15.54
N GLU A 297 9.52 13.28 15.27
CA GLU A 297 9.96 12.03 14.69
C GLU A 297 10.32 10.98 15.73
N LEU A 298 10.01 9.73 15.41
CA LEU A 298 10.35 8.55 16.20
C LEU A 298 10.92 7.46 15.30
N ARG A 299 11.98 6.80 15.76
CA ARG A 299 12.71 5.79 15.00
C ARG A 299 12.97 4.53 15.83
N GLY A 300 13.23 3.44 15.11
CA GLY A 300 13.72 2.17 15.66
C GLY A 300 12.99 1.68 16.91
N ALA A 301 13.75 1.16 17.87
CA ALA A 301 13.21 0.50 19.06
C ALA A 301 12.31 1.40 19.93
N ILE A 302 12.54 2.72 19.96
CA ILE A 302 11.69 3.66 20.69
C ILE A 302 10.29 3.71 20.05
N ARG A 303 10.25 3.92 18.73
CA ARG A 303 9.01 3.89 17.95
C ARG A 303 8.29 2.56 18.11
N ASP A 304 9.01 1.44 17.98
CA ASP A 304 8.41 0.11 18.03
C ASP A 304 7.86 -0.23 19.42
N ARG A 305 8.54 0.20 20.50
CA ARG A 305 8.01 0.06 21.86
C ARG A 305 6.76 0.92 22.06
N TRP A 306 6.76 2.17 21.59
CA TRP A 306 5.59 3.04 21.67
C TRP A 306 4.41 2.49 20.86
N ALA A 307 4.67 1.92 19.69
CA ALA A 307 3.68 1.20 18.88
C ALA A 307 3.06 0.02 19.65
N ALA A 308 3.89 -0.81 20.29
CA ALA A 308 3.45 -1.94 21.10
C ALA A 308 2.60 -1.52 22.32
N LEU A 309 2.77 -0.28 22.78
CA LEU A 309 1.97 0.32 23.85
C LEU A 309 0.68 0.99 23.35
N GLY A 310 0.37 0.90 22.05
CA GLY A 310 -0.85 1.46 21.47
C GLY A 310 -0.69 2.88 20.93
N TRP A 311 0.52 3.29 20.54
CA TRP A 311 0.80 4.59 19.92
C TRP A 311 0.33 5.76 20.78
N GLU A 312 -0.31 6.77 20.16
CA GLU A 312 -0.82 7.97 20.83
C GLU A 312 -1.94 7.70 21.85
N ASN A 313 -2.49 6.49 21.86
CA ASN A 313 -3.47 6.04 22.85
C ASN A 313 -2.83 5.44 24.11
N GLY A 314 -1.54 5.09 24.04
CA GLY A 314 -0.78 4.53 25.16
C GLY A 314 -0.14 5.61 26.02
N LEU A 315 1.00 6.13 25.55
CA LEU A 315 1.76 7.18 26.26
C LEU A 315 1.40 8.60 25.86
N GLY A 316 0.46 8.75 24.92
CA GLY A 316 0.14 10.03 24.32
C GLY A 316 1.03 10.39 23.13
N PHE A 317 0.89 11.61 22.63
CA PHE A 317 1.74 12.12 21.55
C PHE A 317 3.15 12.41 22.06
N PRO A 318 4.16 12.29 21.19
CA PRO A 318 5.51 12.75 21.50
C PRO A 318 5.51 14.26 21.81
N THR A 319 6.27 14.65 22.82
CA THR A 319 6.57 16.06 23.16
C THR A 319 7.99 16.46 22.75
N THR A 320 8.81 15.48 22.39
CA THR A 320 10.11 15.66 21.75
C THR A 320 10.25 14.65 20.60
N GLY A 321 11.11 14.92 19.62
CA GLY A 321 11.68 13.86 18.79
C GLY A 321 12.69 13.00 19.57
N ASP A 322 13.24 11.98 18.92
CA ASP A 322 14.30 11.14 19.49
C ASP A 322 15.55 11.96 19.85
N ARG A 323 15.96 11.91 21.11
CA ARG A 323 17.15 12.58 21.64
C ARG A 323 18.18 11.58 22.11
N ARG A 324 19.47 11.91 21.94
CA ARG A 324 20.54 11.14 22.58
C ARG A 324 20.58 11.45 24.06
N THR A 325 20.86 10.44 24.87
CA THR A 325 21.17 10.66 26.29
C THR A 325 22.50 11.41 26.44
N PRO A 326 22.66 12.31 27.43
CA PRO A 326 23.78 13.24 27.47
C PRO A 326 25.16 12.61 27.68
N SER A 327 25.24 11.54 28.49
CA SER A 327 26.55 10.99 28.92
C SER A 327 26.70 9.49 28.67
N LYS A 328 25.63 8.71 28.76
CA LYS A 328 25.66 7.28 28.48
C LYS A 328 25.16 6.99 27.05
N PRO A 329 25.62 5.93 26.37
CA PRO A 329 25.07 5.54 25.07
C PRO A 329 23.60 5.13 25.18
N GLY A 330 22.73 5.88 24.51
CA GLY A 330 21.30 5.64 24.54
C GLY A 330 20.54 6.74 23.82
N ALA A 331 19.23 6.56 23.76
CA ALA A 331 18.30 7.54 23.22
C ALA A 331 17.01 7.53 24.03
N TYR A 332 16.26 8.62 23.97
CA TYR A 332 14.96 8.72 24.61
C TYR A 332 14.02 9.64 23.86
N THR A 333 12.73 9.43 24.10
CA THR A 333 11.66 10.32 23.66
C THR A 333 10.70 10.56 24.81
N HIS A 334 10.33 11.82 25.01
CA HIS A 334 9.28 12.19 25.94
C HIS A 334 7.93 12.22 25.22
N PHE A 335 6.91 11.81 25.95
CA PHE A 335 5.51 11.78 25.54
C PHE A 335 4.69 12.52 26.60
N GLU A 336 3.45 12.88 26.27
CA GLU A 336 2.53 13.53 27.22
C GLU A 336 2.39 12.76 28.53
N GLY A 337 2.32 11.42 28.47
CA GLY A 337 2.09 10.53 29.60
C GLY A 337 3.34 9.80 30.13
N GLY A 338 4.54 10.06 29.60
CA GLY A 338 5.73 9.34 30.04
C GLY A 338 6.97 9.54 29.18
N SER A 339 7.91 8.61 29.27
CA SER A 339 9.10 8.54 28.42
C SER A 339 9.32 7.12 27.94
N VAL A 340 9.95 6.97 26.78
CA VAL A 340 10.59 5.72 26.39
C VAL A 340 12.09 5.96 26.30
N TYR A 341 12.87 5.13 26.99
CA TYR A 341 14.34 5.16 26.96
C TYR A 341 14.85 3.88 26.34
N TRP A 342 15.86 4.01 25.48
CA TRP A 342 16.58 2.91 24.87
C TRP A 342 18.06 2.99 25.20
N SER A 343 18.66 1.84 25.49
CA SER A 343 20.12 1.67 25.48
C SER A 343 20.50 0.37 24.75
N PRO A 344 21.74 0.24 24.25
CA PRO A 344 22.20 -1.01 23.66
C PRO A 344 22.11 -2.21 24.62
N ALA A 345 22.30 -1.98 25.92
CA ALA A 345 22.32 -3.04 26.92
C ALA A 345 20.93 -3.46 27.38
N THR A 346 19.95 -2.56 27.34
CA THR A 346 18.64 -2.80 27.96
C THR A 346 17.50 -2.89 26.96
N GLY A 347 17.65 -2.38 25.74
CA GLY A 347 16.52 -2.21 24.83
C GLY A 347 15.64 -1.02 25.23
N ALA A 348 14.46 -0.91 24.61
CA ALA A 348 13.56 0.23 24.79
C ALA A 348 12.47 -0.08 25.83
N HIS A 349 12.36 0.74 26.88
CA HIS A 349 11.40 0.57 27.96
C HIS A 349 10.67 1.87 28.30
N ALA A 350 9.39 1.75 28.65
CA ALA A 350 8.58 2.89 29.05
C ALA A 350 8.66 3.15 30.56
N VAL A 351 8.66 4.44 30.92
CA VAL A 351 8.65 4.93 32.31
C VAL A 351 7.62 6.06 32.41
N ARG A 352 6.68 5.99 33.37
CA ARG A 352 5.56 6.93 33.49
C ARG A 352 5.22 7.29 34.94
N GLY A 353 4.33 8.28 35.09
CA GLY A 353 3.79 8.72 36.38
C GLY A 353 4.83 8.99 37.47
N ALA A 354 4.47 8.66 38.71
CA ALA A 354 5.30 8.90 39.89
C ALA A 354 6.66 8.17 39.87
N LEU A 355 6.76 7.03 39.17
CA LEU A 355 8.02 6.31 38.99
C LEU A 355 8.98 7.14 38.12
N ARG A 356 8.48 7.69 36.99
CA ARG A 356 9.25 8.59 36.13
C ARG A 356 9.70 9.85 36.88
N GLU A 357 8.80 10.47 37.64
CA GLU A 357 9.10 11.68 38.40
C GLU A 357 10.19 11.44 39.46
N THR A 358 10.11 10.31 40.16
CA THR A 358 11.13 9.93 41.16
C THR A 358 12.47 9.64 40.49
N TRP A 359 12.46 8.89 39.39
CA TRP A 359 13.69 8.59 38.63
C TRP A 359 14.33 9.87 38.07
N ALA A 360 13.52 10.78 37.53
CA ALA A 360 13.96 12.10 37.07
C ALA A 360 14.67 12.89 38.18
N ALA A 361 14.06 12.93 39.38
CA ALA A 361 14.64 13.62 40.54
C ALA A 361 15.97 12.99 41.00
N THR A 362 16.23 11.73 40.65
CA THR A 362 17.49 11.03 40.96
C THR A 362 18.56 11.14 39.86
N GLY A 363 18.32 11.95 38.83
CA GLY A 363 19.28 12.18 37.73
C GLY A 363 19.09 11.28 36.51
N TRP A 364 17.89 10.71 36.31
CA TRP A 364 17.54 9.89 35.15
C TRP A 364 18.52 8.72 34.95
N GLU A 365 18.89 8.42 33.70
CA GLU A 365 19.82 7.35 33.35
C GLU A 365 21.25 7.60 33.84
N ASN A 366 21.58 8.84 34.20
CA ASN A 366 22.88 9.20 34.77
C ASN A 366 22.92 8.99 36.29
N GLY A 367 21.75 8.86 36.92
CA GLY A 367 21.60 8.56 38.34
C GLY A 367 22.03 7.14 38.72
N PRO A 368 21.97 6.81 40.03
CA PRO A 368 22.41 5.52 40.56
C PRO A 368 21.59 4.33 40.03
N LEU A 369 20.34 4.56 39.60
CA LEU A 369 19.49 3.52 39.02
C LEU A 369 19.91 3.14 37.59
N GLY A 370 20.48 4.06 36.80
CA GLY A 370 20.79 3.80 35.40
C GLY A 370 19.54 3.70 34.49
N PHE A 371 19.66 2.98 33.37
CA PHE A 371 18.54 2.77 32.43
C PHE A 371 17.52 1.78 32.98
N PRO A 372 16.23 1.90 32.60
CA PRO A 372 15.24 0.85 32.83
C PRO A 372 15.63 -0.44 32.09
N VAL A 373 15.36 -1.59 32.72
CA VAL A 373 15.65 -2.94 32.16
C VAL A 373 14.38 -3.75 31.86
N ALA A 374 13.23 -3.27 32.30
CA ALA A 374 11.91 -3.83 32.05
C ALA A 374 10.89 -2.69 32.03
N ASP A 375 9.67 -2.97 31.58
CA ASP A 375 8.55 -2.04 31.79
C ASP A 375 7.96 -2.18 33.19
N GLU A 376 7.15 -1.19 33.55
CA GLU A 376 6.42 -1.18 34.81
C GLU A 376 5.50 -2.39 34.91
N ARG A 377 5.60 -3.12 36.04
CA ARG A 377 4.75 -4.27 36.34
C ARG A 377 3.93 -4.05 37.61
N PRO A 378 2.71 -4.60 37.68
CA PRO A 378 1.94 -4.61 38.91
C PRO A 378 2.64 -5.45 39.99
N VAL A 379 2.58 -4.96 41.22
CA VAL A 379 3.00 -5.66 42.44
C VAL A 379 1.91 -5.48 43.51
N PRO A 380 1.86 -6.31 44.56
CA PRO A 380 0.90 -6.10 45.64
C PRO A 380 0.98 -4.66 46.18
N GLY A 381 -0.16 -3.96 46.15
CA GLY A 381 -0.26 -2.58 46.62
C GLY A 381 0.28 -1.50 45.67
N GLY A 382 0.73 -1.83 44.45
CA GLY A 382 1.35 -0.81 43.61
C GLY A 382 1.96 -1.24 42.28
N LEU A 383 2.95 -0.46 41.82
CA LEU A 383 3.69 -0.69 40.58
C LEU A 383 5.19 -0.73 40.88
N ARG A 384 5.92 -1.57 40.16
CA ARG A 384 7.38 -1.64 40.25
C ARG A 384 8.02 -1.51 38.87
N LEU A 385 9.13 -0.81 38.83
CA LEU A 385 10.00 -0.70 37.67
C LEU A 385 11.43 -1.03 38.07
N ASP A 386 12.08 -1.91 37.30
CA ASP A 386 13.48 -2.28 37.53
C ASP A 386 14.41 -1.52 36.58
N PHE A 387 15.58 -1.19 37.11
CA PHE A 387 16.66 -0.47 36.45
C PHE A 387 17.97 -1.25 36.62
N GLN A 388 19.01 -0.86 35.88
CA GLN A 388 20.32 -1.51 35.94
C GLN A 388 20.89 -1.57 37.37
N GLY A 389 20.73 -0.48 38.13
CA GLY A 389 21.28 -0.30 39.48
C GLY A 389 20.27 -0.49 40.61
N GLY A 390 19.06 -0.98 40.34
CA GLY A 390 18.04 -1.14 41.39
C GLY A 390 16.60 -1.16 40.88
N SER A 391 15.67 -0.70 41.72
CA SER A 391 14.25 -0.62 41.38
C SER A 391 13.55 0.54 42.07
N LEU A 392 12.43 0.96 41.47
CA LEU A 392 11.46 1.88 42.06
C LEU A 392 10.15 1.14 42.29
N THR A 393 9.53 1.35 43.46
CA THR A 393 8.18 0.81 43.76
C THR A 393 7.25 1.94 44.18
N TRP A 394 6.16 2.14 43.44
CA TRP A 394 5.11 3.08 43.76
C TRP A 394 4.01 2.38 44.55
N ASP A 395 3.69 2.88 45.73
CA ASP A 395 2.61 2.40 46.60
C ASP A 395 1.32 3.20 46.33
N ALA A 396 0.26 2.53 45.91
CA ALA A 396 -1.01 3.15 45.53
C ALA A 396 -1.79 3.71 46.72
N THR A 397 -1.64 3.10 47.90
CA THR A 397 -2.32 3.51 49.14
C THR A 397 -1.65 4.74 49.74
N ARG A 398 -0.32 4.72 49.82
CA ARG A 398 0.48 5.80 50.39
C ARG A 398 0.75 6.93 49.39
N ARG A 399 0.61 6.65 48.10
CA ARG A 399 0.96 7.54 46.97
C ARG A 399 2.42 8.00 47.04
N THR A 400 3.32 7.08 47.40
CA THR A 400 4.76 7.33 47.55
C THR A 400 5.57 6.35 46.73
N THR A 401 6.72 6.78 46.21
CA THR A 401 7.68 5.91 45.53
C THR A 401 8.88 5.63 46.43
N SER A 402 9.26 4.37 46.59
CA SER A 402 10.48 3.94 47.27
C SER A 402 11.56 3.53 46.28
N ILE A 403 12.82 3.71 46.68
CA ILE A 403 14.02 3.36 45.89
C ILE A 403 14.73 2.21 46.59
N SER A 404 15.10 1.18 45.83
CA SER A 404 15.97 0.09 46.30
C SER A 404 17.15 -0.04 45.34
N LEU A 405 18.36 0.19 45.81
CA LEU A 405 19.59 0.04 45.01
C LEU A 405 20.17 -1.36 45.15
N ASN A 406 20.83 -1.85 44.08
CA ASN A 406 21.61 -3.07 44.14
C ASN A 406 22.88 -2.82 44.98
N HIS A 407 23.20 -3.73 45.90
CA HIS A 407 24.38 -3.66 46.76
C HIS A 407 25.67 -4.06 46.04
#